data_AF-A0A1V6V5Y9-F1
#
_entry.id   AF-A0A1V6V5Y9-F1
#
_cell.length_a   1.000
_cell.length_b   1.000
_cell.length_c   1.000
_cell.angle_alpha   90.00
_cell.angle_beta   90.00
_cell.angle_gamma   90.00
#
_symmetry.space_group_name_H-M   'P 1'
#
loop_
_entity.id
_entity.type
_entity.pdbx_description
1 polymer ?
#
loop_
_entity_poly.entity_id
_entity_poly.type
_entity_poly.pdbx_seq_one_letter_code
_entity_poly.pdbx_strand_id
1 'polypeptide(L)'
;MRRVTIQACRTARRAPVWNIAAKRPCSLTFNQLRGIRPYTGGKPSSHTPVTSHTSMHRRKLSFAVISTVVASGAWYAYQGDNVKSVATQVRGFASSAFSSAYAESPTESTRRALLVSGDQFYTATLSGDQPIAKTTDDSDRRVLEMLTPEQATQKLRKNEESYLVNRGKGVVRYDVVQVASNSPIEDDHAEKIVEIPASVAAVSNGEPSSDWMFWGVFDGHSGWTTSAKLRNVLISYVARELNTTYKAASADPSLLVPTSEAIDAAIKQGFVRLDNDIVHESFKEVMKSKSRRVAAELLAPALSGSCALLSFYDSQSKDLKVAVTGDSRAVLGRRGPSGKWTATALSEDQTGGTPSEMKRLREEHPGEPYVTKNGRILGQLEPSRAFGDAFYKWSRDVQDTIKAKFFGRTPHPMLKTPPYVTAEPIITTTKIDPTKGDFVVMATDGLWEMLSNEEVVGLVGQWVEQQQSAAASTGSKAWLQSWFGFDSQKKLPVESATDGSTEGQRRPIRQQQYDISGAATRFVVEDKNAATHLVRNAMGGKDKDMVCALLTLPSPYSRRYRDDVTVEVIFFGQGPDSRTVEVNQEASASEQPPKSKL
;
A
#
# COMPACT_ATOMS: atom_id res chain seq x y z
N MET A 1 56.66 -22.01 -28.12
CA MET A 1 57.17 -23.32 -27.70
C MET A 1 56.97 -23.46 -26.19
N ARG A 2 56.21 -24.50 -25.75
CA ARG A 2 56.28 -25.25 -24.46
C ARG A 2 56.41 -24.43 -23.14
N ARG A 3 55.62 -24.63 -22.07
CA ARG A 3 54.73 -25.71 -21.63
C ARG A 3 53.87 -25.18 -20.46
N VAL A 4 52.64 -25.66 -20.41
CA VAL A 4 51.66 -25.56 -19.31
C VAL A 4 52.06 -26.49 -18.17
N THR A 5 51.89 -26.05 -16.91
CA THR A 5 51.76 -26.97 -15.76
C THR A 5 50.62 -26.50 -14.87
N ILE A 6 49.64 -27.40 -14.70
CA ILE A 6 48.45 -27.28 -13.86
C ILE A 6 48.77 -27.90 -12.50
N GLN A 7 48.41 -27.24 -11.40
CA GLN A 7 48.41 -27.86 -10.08
C GLN A 7 47.06 -27.62 -9.40
N ALA A 8 46.32 -28.71 -9.19
CA ALA A 8 45.01 -28.76 -8.56
C ALA A 8 45.15 -29.01 -7.06
N CYS A 9 44.54 -28.17 -6.22
CA CYS A 9 44.39 -28.41 -4.80
C CYS A 9 42.98 -28.97 -4.51
N ARG A 10 42.94 -30.21 -4.01
CA ARG A 10 41.77 -30.88 -3.44
C ARG A 10 41.53 -30.37 -2.02
N THR A 11 40.33 -29.88 -1.71
CA THR A 11 39.85 -29.72 -0.34
C THR A 11 38.68 -30.67 -0.09
N ALA A 12 38.92 -31.64 0.81
CA ALA A 12 37.98 -32.68 1.20
C ALA A 12 36.98 -32.16 2.25
N ARG A 13 35.70 -32.48 2.05
CA ARG A 13 34.60 -32.27 3.00
C ARG A 13 34.68 -33.31 4.13
N ARG A 14 34.50 -32.89 5.38
CA ARG A 14 34.17 -33.78 6.51
C ARG A 14 32.66 -33.71 6.78
N ALA A 15 32.02 -34.87 6.85
CA ALA A 15 30.66 -35.08 7.33
C ALA A 15 30.69 -35.71 8.74
N PRO A 16 29.70 -35.48 9.60
CA PRO A 16 29.67 -36.05 10.94
C PRO A 16 29.12 -37.49 10.96
N VAL A 17 29.70 -38.28 11.85
CA VAL A 17 29.48 -39.71 12.09
C VAL A 17 28.21 -39.90 12.93
N TRP A 18 27.35 -40.86 12.54
CA TRP A 18 26.28 -41.41 13.37
C TRP A 18 26.59 -42.87 13.70
N ASN A 19 26.62 -43.19 14.99
CA ASN A 19 26.87 -44.52 15.53
C ASN A 19 25.65 -45.42 15.35
N ILE A 20 25.87 -46.63 14.82
CA ILE A 20 24.89 -47.72 14.73
C ILE A 20 25.22 -48.74 15.81
N ALA A 21 24.24 -49.06 16.66
CA ALA A 21 24.24 -50.28 17.46
C ALA A 21 23.13 -51.21 16.94
N ALA A 22 23.55 -52.43 16.58
CA ALA A 22 22.73 -53.46 15.96
C ALA A 22 21.91 -54.26 16.97
N LYS A 23 20.68 -54.65 16.58
CA LYS A 23 20.03 -55.92 17.01
C LYS A 23 19.23 -56.53 15.84
N ARG A 24 19.22 -57.86 15.84
CA ARG A 24 18.95 -58.84 14.76
C ARG A 24 17.47 -58.95 14.29
N PRO A 25 17.20 -59.62 13.15
CA PRO A 25 15.88 -59.67 12.51
C PRO A 25 15.03 -60.88 12.94
N CYS A 26 13.71 -60.71 12.94
CA CYS A 26 12.73 -61.81 13.00
C CYS A 26 11.90 -61.84 11.71
N SER A 27 11.71 -63.04 11.19
CA SER A 27 10.99 -63.44 9.97
C SER A 27 9.48 -63.20 10.05
N LEU A 28 8.88 -62.76 8.95
CA LEU A 28 7.43 -62.81 8.73
C LEU A 28 7.10 -63.67 7.51
N THR A 29 6.41 -64.76 7.77
CA THR A 29 5.75 -65.65 6.81
C THR A 29 4.36 -65.13 6.45
N PHE A 30 4.01 -65.27 5.17
CA PHE A 30 2.67 -65.12 4.61
C PHE A 30 1.72 -66.20 5.16
N ASN A 31 0.47 -65.81 5.47
CA ASN A 31 -0.67 -66.68 5.21
C ASN A 31 -1.98 -65.89 5.08
N GLN A 32 -2.71 -66.20 4.00
CA GLN A 32 -4.10 -65.81 3.76
C GLN A 32 -5.03 -66.54 4.74
N LEU A 33 -6.18 -65.93 5.09
CA LEU A 33 -7.47 -66.63 5.17
C LEU A 33 -8.65 -65.64 5.23
N ARG A 34 -9.73 -66.03 4.55
CA ARG A 34 -11.00 -65.33 4.37
C ARG A 34 -11.84 -65.31 5.66
N GLY A 35 -12.61 -64.24 5.85
CA GLY A 35 -13.76 -64.18 6.77
C GLY A 35 -14.75 -63.12 6.31
N ILE A 36 -16.01 -63.50 6.10
CA ILE A 36 -17.12 -62.69 5.60
C ILE A 36 -18.01 -62.25 6.78
N ARG A 37 -18.68 -61.08 6.62
CA ARG A 37 -19.97 -60.59 7.22
C ARG A 37 -19.89 -59.56 8.40
N PRO A 38 -20.96 -58.75 8.66
CA PRO A 38 -21.20 -57.44 8.03
C PRO A 38 -21.52 -56.26 9.01
N TYR A 39 -21.63 -55.05 8.44
CA TYR A 39 -22.43 -53.88 8.87
C TYR A 39 -22.09 -53.12 10.20
N THR A 40 -21.68 -51.86 10.10
CA THR A 40 -22.44 -50.63 10.48
C THR A 40 -21.54 -49.39 10.43
N GLY A 41 -22.15 -48.22 10.17
CA GLY A 41 -21.51 -47.03 9.64
C GLY A 41 -20.51 -46.28 10.53
N GLY A 42 -19.57 -45.61 9.87
CA GLY A 42 -18.72 -44.57 10.43
C GLY A 42 -18.30 -43.61 9.31
N LYS A 43 -18.68 -42.34 9.44
CA LYS A 43 -18.29 -41.23 8.55
C LYS A 43 -16.75 -41.11 8.50
N PRO A 44 -16.11 -40.84 7.35
CA PRO A 44 -14.72 -40.42 7.35
C PRO A 44 -14.63 -38.95 7.78
N SER A 45 -13.82 -38.70 8.81
CA SER A 45 -13.39 -37.38 9.25
C SER A 45 -12.64 -36.67 8.13
N SER A 46 -13.20 -35.56 7.64
CA SER A 46 -12.49 -34.63 6.76
C SER A 46 -11.39 -33.92 7.55
N HIS A 47 -10.13 -34.14 7.17
CA HIS A 47 -9.06 -33.20 7.48
C HIS A 47 -9.30 -31.91 6.69
N THR A 48 -9.68 -30.84 7.38
CA THR A 48 -9.72 -29.48 6.85
C THR A 48 -8.32 -28.89 6.84
N PRO A 49 -7.78 -28.45 5.68
CA PRO A 49 -6.66 -27.53 5.67
C PRO A 49 -7.17 -26.14 6.06
N VAL A 50 -6.45 -25.46 6.96
CA VAL A 50 -6.74 -24.08 7.38
C VAL A 50 -6.53 -23.16 6.19
N THR A 51 -7.62 -22.76 5.54
CA THR A 51 -7.65 -21.63 4.60
C THR A 51 -7.99 -20.37 5.38
N SER A 52 -7.12 -19.36 5.30
CA SER A 52 -7.34 -18.01 5.79
C SER A 52 -8.41 -17.32 4.93
N HIS A 53 -9.68 -17.54 5.27
CA HIS A 53 -10.81 -16.78 4.75
C HIS A 53 -11.06 -15.57 5.65
N THR A 54 -10.99 -14.37 5.10
CA THR A 54 -11.68 -13.20 5.67
C THR A 54 -12.64 -12.66 4.62
N SER A 55 -13.93 -12.97 4.81
CA SER A 55 -15.04 -12.31 4.11
C SER A 55 -15.74 -11.41 5.12
N MET A 56 -15.78 -10.10 4.88
CA MET A 56 -16.57 -9.17 5.70
C MET A 56 -18.05 -9.36 5.35
N HIS A 57 -18.79 -10.01 6.25
CA HIS A 57 -20.25 -10.12 6.15
C HIS A 57 -20.91 -8.80 6.52
N ARG A 58 -21.73 -8.24 5.62
CA ARG A 58 -22.70 -7.19 5.96
C ARG A 58 -23.81 -7.78 6.83
N ARG A 59 -24.00 -7.27 8.06
CA ARG A 59 -25.15 -7.64 8.90
C ARG A 59 -26.39 -6.84 8.46
N LYS A 60 -27.52 -7.53 8.36
CA LYS A 60 -28.86 -6.92 8.26
C LYS A 60 -29.23 -6.37 9.64
N LEU A 61 -29.64 -5.10 9.70
CA LEU A 61 -30.17 -4.45 10.89
C LEU A 61 -31.54 -5.04 11.23
N SER A 62 -31.72 -5.55 12.45
CA SER A 62 -33.05 -5.78 13.03
C SER A 62 -33.42 -4.55 13.84
N PHE A 63 -34.51 -3.88 13.46
CA PHE A 63 -35.09 -2.77 14.21
C PHE A 63 -35.67 -3.29 15.53
N ALA A 64 -35.19 -2.75 16.65
CA ALA A 64 -35.89 -2.77 17.92
C ALA A 64 -36.26 -1.32 18.27
N VAL A 65 -37.55 -1.05 18.26
CA VAL A 65 -38.15 0.23 18.67
C VAL A 65 -38.11 0.30 20.19
N ILE A 66 -37.38 1.26 20.75
CA ILE A 66 -37.57 1.69 22.14
C ILE A 66 -37.92 3.18 22.10
N SER A 67 -39.18 3.42 22.43
CA SER A 67 -39.83 4.72 22.56
C SER A 67 -39.38 5.43 23.83
N THR A 68 -38.78 6.61 23.70
CA THR A 68 -38.65 7.59 24.79
C THR A 68 -39.37 8.87 24.42
N VAL A 69 -40.48 9.12 25.12
CA VAL A 69 -41.23 10.37 25.10
C VAL A 69 -40.43 11.45 25.84
N VAL A 70 -40.37 12.60 25.20
CA VAL A 70 -39.74 13.86 25.63
C VAL A 70 -40.54 14.50 26.77
N ALA A 71 -39.86 15.05 27.78
CA ALA A 71 -40.40 16.15 28.56
C ALA A 71 -39.27 17.14 28.90
N SER A 72 -39.51 18.37 28.47
CA SER A 72 -38.61 19.51 28.39
C SER A 72 -38.49 20.28 29.71
N GLY A 73 -37.38 21.01 29.87
CA GLY A 73 -37.45 22.44 30.16
C GLY A 73 -37.06 22.94 31.56
N ALA A 74 -36.10 23.88 31.52
CA ALA A 74 -35.86 25.04 32.40
C ALA A 74 -35.28 24.80 33.81
N TRP A 75 -34.10 25.32 34.16
CA TRP A 75 -33.60 26.71 34.34
C TRP A 75 -33.79 27.25 35.78
N TYR A 76 -32.67 27.83 36.24
CA TYR A 76 -32.44 28.67 37.41
C TYR A 76 -32.13 28.11 38.81
N ALA A 77 -31.08 28.75 39.32
CA ALA A 77 -30.42 28.68 40.60
C ALA A 77 -31.28 29.03 41.83
N TYR A 78 -30.89 28.53 43.00
CA TYR A 78 -30.49 29.41 44.11
C TYR A 78 -29.77 28.62 45.23
N GLN A 79 -28.91 29.35 45.93
CA GLN A 79 -28.14 28.98 47.12
C GLN A 79 -29.02 28.50 48.29
N GLY A 80 -28.43 27.76 49.24
CA GLY A 80 -28.99 27.70 50.59
C GLY A 80 -28.50 26.52 51.43
N ASP A 81 -27.62 26.86 52.38
CA ASP A 81 -27.07 26.01 53.43
C ASP A 81 -28.10 25.38 54.40
N ASN A 82 -27.59 24.38 55.13
CA ASN A 82 -27.92 24.00 56.52
C ASN A 82 -29.08 23.01 56.84
N VAL A 83 -28.65 21.85 57.35
CA VAL A 83 -28.86 21.36 58.74
C VAL A 83 -29.84 20.19 59.00
N LYS A 84 -29.28 19.25 59.80
CA LYS A 84 -29.83 18.29 60.79
C LYS A 84 -30.21 16.86 60.36
N SER A 85 -29.22 16.00 60.59
CA SER A 85 -29.24 14.71 61.29
C SER A 85 -30.58 14.17 61.80
N VAL A 86 -30.78 12.87 61.56
CA VAL A 86 -31.24 11.93 62.60
C VAL A 86 -30.27 10.75 62.62
N ALA A 87 -29.63 10.57 63.77
CA ALA A 87 -28.78 9.46 64.10
C ALA A 87 -29.61 8.34 64.74
N THR A 88 -29.36 7.09 64.36
CA THR A 88 -29.46 5.95 65.27
C THR A 88 -28.36 4.94 64.92
N GLN A 89 -27.43 4.78 65.86
CA GLN A 89 -26.37 3.78 65.86
C GLN A 89 -26.93 2.37 66.08
N VAL A 90 -26.29 1.35 65.49
CA VAL A 90 -26.04 0.08 66.19
C VAL A 90 -24.57 -0.28 66.04
N ARG A 91 -24.01 -0.70 67.17
CA ARG A 91 -22.59 -0.78 67.56
C ARG A 91 -21.82 -1.88 66.84
N GLY A 92 -20.56 -1.57 66.53
CA GLY A 92 -19.51 -2.54 66.28
C GLY A 92 -18.87 -3.09 67.57
N PHE A 93 -18.13 -4.17 67.41
CA PHE A 93 -17.10 -4.61 68.36
C PHE A 93 -15.74 -4.23 67.80
N ALA A 94 -14.95 -3.55 68.63
CA ALA A 94 -13.57 -3.15 68.35
C ALA A 94 -12.60 -4.19 68.92
N SER A 95 -11.46 -4.35 68.25
CA SER A 95 -10.20 -4.58 68.95
C SER A 95 -9.09 -3.80 68.25
N SER A 96 -8.52 -2.87 68.99
CA SER A 96 -7.22 -2.21 68.78
C SER A 96 -6.11 -3.23 69.11
N ALA A 97 -4.84 -3.11 68.72
CA ALA A 97 -4.00 -2.02 68.24
C ALA A 97 -2.80 -2.66 67.50
N PHE A 98 -2.06 -1.87 66.70
CA PHE A 98 -0.64 -1.55 66.90
C PHE A 98 -0.06 -0.93 65.62
N SER A 99 0.54 0.24 65.79
CA SER A 99 1.34 0.93 64.79
C SER A 99 2.62 0.15 64.51
N SER A 100 2.88 -0.17 63.24
CA SER A 100 4.23 -0.42 62.74
C SER A 100 4.36 0.27 61.38
N ALA A 101 5.33 1.18 61.30
CA ALA A 101 5.71 1.85 60.07
C ALA A 101 6.26 0.80 59.10
N TYR A 102 5.59 0.64 57.96
CA TYR A 102 6.13 -0.06 56.80
C TYR A 102 6.28 0.95 55.66
N ALA A 103 7.48 0.94 55.07
CA ALA A 103 7.91 1.78 53.97
C ALA A 103 6.91 1.78 52.81
N GLU A 104 6.80 2.92 52.12
CA GLU A 104 6.13 3.03 50.83
C GLU A 104 6.62 1.92 49.90
N SER A 105 5.73 0.99 49.55
CA SER A 105 5.93 0.12 48.39
C SER A 105 6.01 0.98 47.13
N PRO A 106 6.94 0.70 46.20
CA PRO A 106 7.05 1.49 44.98
C PRO A 106 5.72 1.42 44.24
N THR A 107 5.19 2.58 43.85
CA THR A 107 4.03 2.67 42.96
C THR A 107 4.32 1.83 41.72
N GLU A 108 3.61 0.71 41.55
CA GLU A 108 3.71 -0.12 40.34
C GLU A 108 3.56 0.80 39.12
N SER A 109 4.59 0.83 38.27
CA SER A 109 4.56 1.67 37.08
C SER A 109 3.49 1.09 36.15
N THR A 110 2.42 1.86 35.98
CA THR A 110 1.26 1.44 35.20
C THR A 110 1.47 1.91 33.78
N ARG A 111 1.56 0.97 32.82
CA ARG A 111 1.69 1.30 31.41
C ARG A 111 0.41 1.04 30.64
N ARG A 112 0.10 1.96 29.71
CA ARG A 112 -1.03 1.84 28.78
C ARG A 112 -0.68 0.78 27.74
N ALA A 113 -1.47 -0.29 27.68
CA ALA A 113 -1.38 -1.33 26.68
C ALA A 113 -2.60 -1.28 25.76
N LEU A 114 -2.39 -1.46 24.47
CA LEU A 114 -3.46 -1.60 23.50
C LEU A 114 -4.02 -3.02 23.60
N LEU A 115 -5.21 -3.16 24.19
CA LEU A 115 -5.94 -4.41 24.15
C LEU A 115 -6.87 -4.40 22.94
N VAL A 116 -6.66 -5.35 22.03
CA VAL A 116 -7.53 -5.56 20.88
C VAL A 116 -8.56 -6.64 21.25
N SER A 117 -9.81 -6.24 21.43
CA SER A 117 -10.94 -7.15 21.62
C SER A 117 -12.14 -6.65 20.83
N GLY A 118 -12.71 -7.49 19.96
CA GLY A 118 -13.96 -7.21 19.26
C GLY A 118 -14.02 -5.89 18.47
N ASP A 119 -13.05 -5.64 17.58
CA ASP A 119 -12.99 -4.48 16.68
C ASP A 119 -12.95 -3.09 17.36
N GLN A 120 -12.77 -3.03 18.68
CA GLN A 120 -12.57 -1.79 19.44
C GLN A 120 -11.18 -1.74 20.07
N PHE A 121 -10.62 -0.53 20.16
CA PHE A 121 -9.37 -0.27 20.86
C PHE A 121 -9.67 0.07 22.33
N TYR A 122 -9.05 -0.66 23.26
CA TYR A 122 -9.05 -0.30 24.67
C TYR A 122 -7.64 0.01 25.13
N THR A 123 -7.46 1.12 25.84
CA THR A 123 -6.28 1.34 26.68
C THR A 123 -6.50 0.60 28.00
N ALA A 124 -5.86 -0.56 28.16
CA ALA A 124 -5.85 -1.27 29.42
C ALA A 124 -4.56 -0.96 30.19
N THR A 125 -4.65 -0.93 31.51
CA THR A 125 -3.48 -0.79 32.38
C THR A 125 -2.94 -2.18 32.70
N LEU A 126 -1.75 -2.51 32.23
CA LEU A 126 -1.07 -3.74 32.63
C LEU A 126 -0.31 -3.49 33.93
N SER A 127 -0.59 -4.26 34.98
CA SER A 127 0.25 -4.35 36.17
C SER A 127 1.48 -5.20 35.81
N GLY A 128 2.63 -4.54 35.66
CA GLY A 128 3.92 -5.19 35.40
C GLY A 128 4.76 -4.47 34.36
N ASP A 129 6.01 -4.17 34.73
CA ASP A 129 7.01 -3.44 33.93
C ASP A 129 7.55 -4.22 32.72
N GLN A 130 7.03 -5.42 32.42
CA GLN A 130 7.62 -6.31 31.40
C GLN A 130 6.80 -6.34 30.10
N PRO A 131 7.40 -5.99 28.93
CA PRO A 131 6.74 -6.07 27.63
C PRO A 131 6.14 -7.45 27.33
N ILE A 132 4.98 -7.47 26.65
CA ILE A 132 4.50 -8.71 26.03
C ILE A 132 5.52 -9.06 24.96
N ALA A 133 6.35 -10.06 25.22
CA ALA A 133 7.46 -10.42 24.36
C ALA A 133 7.44 -11.92 24.07
N LYS A 134 7.80 -12.28 22.84
CA LYS A 134 8.09 -13.67 22.47
C LYS A 134 9.35 -13.71 21.63
N THR A 135 10.26 -14.62 21.95
CA THR A 135 11.39 -14.96 21.09
C THR A 135 10.87 -15.81 19.94
N THR A 136 11.09 -15.37 18.71
CA THR A 136 10.86 -16.22 17.53
C THR A 136 12.15 -16.97 17.16
N ASP A 137 12.01 -18.09 16.48
CA ASP A 137 13.09 -18.94 15.97
C ASP A 137 14.04 -18.20 15.00
N ASP A 138 13.56 -17.14 14.36
CA ASP A 138 14.34 -16.26 13.48
C ASP A 138 15.03 -15.09 14.23
N SER A 139 15.78 -15.32 15.31
CA SER A 139 16.63 -14.33 16.02
C SER A 139 16.00 -12.99 16.48
N ASP A 140 14.75 -12.69 16.16
CA ASP A 140 14.05 -11.44 16.43
C ASP A 140 13.17 -11.58 17.67
N ARG A 141 13.37 -10.69 18.65
CA ARG A 141 12.46 -10.53 19.78
C ARG A 141 11.27 -9.69 19.32
N ARG A 142 10.06 -10.28 19.25
CA ARG A 142 8.84 -9.49 19.02
C ARG A 142 8.30 -8.99 20.35
N VAL A 143 8.34 -7.67 20.53
CA VAL A 143 7.79 -6.96 21.69
C VAL A 143 6.55 -6.18 21.23
N LEU A 144 5.42 -6.39 21.89
CA LEU A 144 4.26 -5.50 21.76
C LEU A 144 4.30 -4.50 22.92
N GLU A 145 4.79 -3.31 22.60
CA GLU A 145 4.81 -2.14 23.46
C GLU A 145 4.29 -0.96 22.65
N MET A 146 3.43 -0.14 23.26
CA MET A 146 2.92 1.06 22.60
C MET A 146 4.09 1.95 22.24
N LEU A 147 4.20 2.30 20.95
CA LEU A 147 5.22 3.23 20.50
C LEU A 147 5.00 4.60 21.17
N THR A 148 6.08 5.25 21.59
CA THR A 148 6.01 6.68 21.93
C THR A 148 5.81 7.51 20.65
N PRO A 149 5.34 8.77 20.75
CA PRO A 149 5.22 9.65 19.58
C PRO A 149 6.52 9.79 18.76
N GLU A 150 7.67 9.76 19.44
CA GLU A 150 9.00 9.80 18.83
C GLU A 150 9.30 8.51 18.08
N GLN A 151 9.04 7.34 18.68
CA GLN A 151 9.22 6.05 18.02
C GLN A 151 8.26 5.86 16.85
N ALA A 152 7.01 6.33 16.97
CA ALA A 152 6.03 6.35 15.89
C ALA A 152 6.52 7.23 14.72
N THR A 153 7.07 8.40 15.03
CA THR A 153 7.67 9.29 14.02
C THR A 153 8.88 8.65 13.36
N GLN A 154 9.78 8.01 14.11
CA GLN A 154 10.91 7.26 13.54
C GLN A 154 10.42 6.14 12.62
N LYS A 155 9.35 5.41 13.01
CA LYS A 155 8.77 4.35 12.19
C LYS A 155 8.16 4.87 10.89
N LEU A 156 7.47 6.01 10.91
CA LEU A 156 6.95 6.66 9.70
C LEU A 156 8.07 7.11 8.76
N ARG A 157 9.13 7.71 9.33
CA ARG A 157 10.24 8.28 8.57
C ARG A 157 11.29 7.25 8.14
N LYS A 158 11.16 6.00 8.58
CA LYS A 158 12.17 4.96 8.35
C LYS A 158 12.51 4.75 6.87
N ASN A 159 11.51 4.84 6.00
CA ASN A 159 11.62 4.62 4.56
C ASN A 159 11.23 5.88 3.77
N GLU A 160 11.37 7.07 4.37
CA GLU A 160 11.09 8.31 3.63
C GLU A 160 12.27 8.67 2.73
N GLU A 161 11.97 9.01 1.48
CA GLU A 161 12.95 9.45 0.50
C GLU A 161 12.45 10.75 -0.14
N SER A 162 13.38 11.65 -0.46
CA SER A 162 13.08 12.89 -1.15
C SER A 162 14.21 13.24 -2.10
N TYR A 163 13.85 13.66 -3.32
CA TYR A 163 14.81 13.95 -4.38
C TYR A 163 14.51 15.30 -5.02
N LEU A 164 15.53 16.15 -5.12
CA LEU A 164 15.51 17.40 -5.88
C LEU A 164 15.87 17.10 -7.33
N VAL A 165 15.04 17.57 -8.26
CA VAL A 165 15.22 17.35 -9.70
C VAL A 165 15.70 18.66 -10.33
N ASN A 166 17.01 18.81 -10.42
CA ASN A 166 17.67 20.02 -10.91
C ASN A 166 17.99 19.92 -12.40
N ARG A 167 16.98 19.58 -13.22
CA ARG A 167 17.11 19.40 -14.67
C ARG A 167 16.46 20.51 -15.48
N GLY A 168 15.76 21.45 -14.85
CA GLY A 168 15.00 22.51 -15.55
C GLY A 168 13.88 22.00 -16.47
N LYS A 169 13.50 20.72 -16.38
CA LYS A 169 12.54 20.06 -17.28
C LYS A 169 11.16 19.83 -16.65
N GLY A 170 10.69 20.78 -15.84
CA GLY A 170 9.30 20.84 -15.36
C GLY A 170 9.01 20.12 -14.03
N VAL A 171 9.90 19.27 -13.54
CA VAL A 171 9.82 18.65 -12.21
C VAL A 171 10.94 19.20 -11.34
N VAL A 172 10.62 19.53 -10.08
CA VAL A 172 11.56 20.15 -9.13
C VAL A 172 11.86 19.27 -7.94
N ARG A 173 10.91 18.41 -7.55
CA ARG A 173 11.06 17.52 -6.39
C ARG A 173 10.08 16.37 -6.48
N TYR A 174 10.46 15.21 -5.94
CA TYR A 174 9.49 14.19 -5.57
C TYR A 174 9.83 13.56 -4.22
N ASP A 175 8.79 13.17 -3.49
CA ASP A 175 8.86 12.60 -2.14
C ASP A 175 8.19 11.23 -2.13
N VAL A 176 8.77 10.28 -1.41
CA VAL A 176 8.29 8.90 -1.30
C VAL A 176 8.29 8.43 0.15
N VAL A 177 7.32 7.59 0.52
CA VAL A 177 7.35 6.86 1.79
C VAL A 177 6.67 5.49 1.65
N GLN A 178 7.17 4.49 2.36
CA GLN A 178 6.54 3.18 2.51
C GLN A 178 6.35 2.79 3.98
N VAL A 179 5.12 2.41 4.36
CA VAL A 179 4.77 1.94 5.71
C VAL A 179 4.11 0.57 5.64
N ALA A 180 4.85 -0.46 6.07
CA ALA A 180 4.42 -1.85 6.02
C ALA A 180 3.33 -2.18 7.05
N SER A 181 2.28 -2.85 6.61
CA SER A 181 1.29 -3.63 7.38
C SER A 181 1.58 -5.12 7.30
N ASN A 182 2.00 -5.63 6.14
CA ASN A 182 2.44 -7.00 5.94
C ASN A 182 3.92 -7.19 6.30
N SER A 183 4.35 -8.44 6.49
CA SER A 183 5.74 -8.79 6.77
C SER A 183 6.14 -10.00 5.93
N PRO A 184 6.93 -9.82 4.85
CA PRO A 184 7.39 -8.53 4.30
C PRO A 184 6.23 -7.67 3.75
N ILE A 185 6.50 -6.37 3.53
CA ILE A 185 5.59 -5.47 2.80
C ILE A 185 5.33 -6.03 1.40
N GLU A 186 4.08 -5.98 0.94
CA GLU A 186 3.71 -6.40 -0.41
C GLU A 186 3.77 -5.24 -1.41
N ASP A 187 3.57 -4.00 -0.97
CA ASP A 187 3.78 -2.80 -1.79
C ASP A 187 5.23 -2.59 -2.25
N ASP A 188 5.39 -1.98 -3.42
CA ASP A 188 6.67 -1.57 -3.99
C ASP A 188 6.54 -0.28 -4.81
N HIS A 189 7.67 0.33 -5.17
CA HIS A 189 7.69 1.56 -5.98
C HIS A 189 8.93 1.68 -6.87
N ALA A 190 8.86 2.49 -7.93
CA ALA A 190 9.99 2.73 -8.83
C ALA A 190 9.89 4.06 -9.59
N GLU A 191 11.03 4.74 -9.66
CA GLU A 191 11.21 5.98 -10.39
C GLU A 191 12.37 5.86 -11.39
N LYS A 192 12.26 6.55 -12.52
CA LYS A 192 13.36 6.63 -13.48
C LYS A 192 13.27 7.89 -14.33
N ILE A 193 14.41 8.52 -14.58
CA ILE A 193 14.54 9.59 -15.58
C ILE A 193 15.40 9.05 -16.72
N VAL A 194 14.95 9.24 -17.95
CA VAL A 194 15.67 8.84 -19.17
C VAL A 194 15.84 10.08 -20.03
N GLU A 195 17.08 10.50 -20.24
CA GLU A 195 17.40 11.59 -21.15
C GLU A 195 17.35 11.09 -22.60
N ILE A 196 16.53 11.76 -23.41
CA ILE A 196 16.24 11.43 -24.80
C ILE A 196 16.92 12.46 -25.69
N PRO A 197 17.90 12.05 -26.52
CA PRO A 197 18.56 12.97 -27.42
C PRO A 197 17.63 13.39 -28.56
N ALA A 198 17.89 14.58 -29.12
CA ALA A 198 17.13 15.11 -30.26
C ALA A 198 17.14 14.23 -31.52
N SER A 199 18.05 13.25 -31.59
CA SER A 199 18.07 12.24 -32.66
C SER A 199 16.99 11.17 -32.53
N VAL A 200 16.32 11.05 -31.37
CA VAL A 200 15.32 10.00 -31.09
C VAL A 200 13.90 10.58 -31.01
N ALA A 201 13.75 11.78 -30.47
CA ALA A 201 12.52 12.53 -30.46
C ALA A 201 12.84 13.95 -30.92
N ALA A 202 12.02 14.56 -31.79
CA ALA A 202 12.20 15.97 -32.10
C ALA A 202 12.18 16.75 -30.78
N VAL A 203 13.06 17.71 -30.57
CA VAL A 203 13.06 18.56 -29.36
C VAL A 203 12.72 19.98 -29.80
N SER A 204 11.86 20.67 -29.04
CA SER A 204 11.51 22.06 -29.33
C SER A 204 12.67 23.00 -28.99
N ASN A 205 12.74 24.13 -29.68
CA ASN A 205 13.62 25.27 -29.37
C ASN A 205 15.15 25.03 -29.42
N GLY A 206 15.63 24.00 -30.15
CA GLY A 206 17.07 23.77 -30.31
C GLY A 206 17.77 23.20 -29.07
N GLU A 207 16.99 22.72 -28.10
CA GLU A 207 17.51 21.98 -26.95
C GLU A 207 18.11 20.63 -27.39
N PRO A 208 19.23 20.18 -26.78
CA PRO A 208 19.93 18.97 -27.21
C PRO A 208 19.17 17.67 -26.84
N SER A 209 18.31 17.73 -25.83
CA SER A 209 17.59 16.58 -25.28
C SER A 209 16.28 16.97 -24.57
N SER A 210 15.40 16.00 -24.44
CA SER A 210 14.24 16.02 -23.53
C SER A 210 14.36 14.91 -22.50
N ASP A 211 13.61 15.02 -21.41
CA ASP A 211 13.51 13.97 -20.40
C ASP A 211 12.17 13.23 -20.49
N TRP A 212 12.27 11.91 -20.41
CA TRP A 212 11.18 11.01 -20.04
C TRP A 212 11.30 10.66 -18.56
N MET A 213 10.30 10.99 -17.78
CA MET A 213 10.30 10.75 -16.34
C MET A 213 9.17 9.80 -15.96
N PHE A 214 9.49 8.81 -15.13
CA PHE A 214 8.60 7.74 -14.72
C PHE A 214 8.53 7.67 -13.20
N TRP A 215 7.33 7.47 -12.68
CA TRP A 215 7.03 7.19 -11.28
C TRP A 215 6.00 6.07 -11.23
N GLY A 216 6.14 5.15 -10.29
CA GLY A 216 5.35 3.93 -10.28
C GLY A 216 5.15 3.39 -8.88
N VAL A 217 3.89 3.14 -8.52
CA VAL A 217 3.52 2.45 -7.27
C VAL A 217 2.86 1.11 -7.61
N PHE A 218 3.22 0.08 -6.85
CA PHE A 218 2.83 -1.31 -7.10
C PHE A 218 2.26 -1.91 -5.82
N ASP A 219 0.94 -2.07 -5.76
CA ASP A 219 0.26 -2.71 -4.64
C ASP A 219 0.33 -4.22 -4.82
N GLY A 220 1.03 -4.94 -3.94
CA GLY A 220 1.21 -6.39 -4.06
C GLY A 220 0.18 -7.16 -3.25
N HIS A 221 -0.19 -8.36 -3.72
CA HIS A 221 -1.05 -9.24 -2.93
C HIS A 221 -0.73 -10.71 -3.13
N SER A 222 -1.05 -11.50 -2.10
CA SER A 222 -0.72 -12.94 -2.04
C SER A 222 0.79 -13.21 -2.17
N GLY A 223 1.61 -12.28 -1.69
CA GLY A 223 3.06 -12.25 -1.81
C GLY A 223 3.57 -10.98 -2.49
N TRP A 224 4.78 -10.58 -2.12
CA TRP A 224 5.50 -9.40 -2.63
C TRP A 224 6.23 -9.62 -3.96
N THR A 225 6.21 -10.84 -4.50
CA THR A 225 7.11 -11.20 -5.62
C THR A 225 6.73 -10.55 -6.95
N THR A 226 5.44 -10.28 -7.18
CA THR A 226 4.98 -9.59 -8.40
C THR A 226 5.35 -8.11 -8.36
N SER A 227 4.99 -7.39 -7.28
CA SER A 227 5.33 -5.97 -7.10
C SER A 227 6.84 -5.73 -7.17
N ALA A 228 7.64 -6.59 -6.52
CA ALA A 228 9.10 -6.53 -6.62
C ALA A 228 9.64 -6.81 -8.02
N LYS A 229 8.98 -7.66 -8.82
CA LYS A 229 9.30 -7.86 -10.23
C LYS A 229 8.98 -6.59 -11.02
N LEU A 230 7.82 -5.97 -10.78
CA LEU A 230 7.41 -4.73 -11.45
C LEU A 230 8.37 -3.58 -11.17
N ARG A 231 8.75 -3.34 -9.90
CA ARG A 231 9.78 -2.34 -9.53
C ARG A 231 11.01 -2.45 -10.43
N ASN A 232 11.49 -3.67 -10.62
CA ASN A 232 12.77 -3.90 -11.27
C ASN A 232 12.72 -3.73 -12.80
N VAL A 233 11.59 -4.05 -13.46
CA VAL A 233 11.58 -4.16 -14.93
C VAL A 233 10.44 -3.46 -15.67
N LEU A 234 9.34 -3.04 -15.01
CA LEU A 234 8.18 -2.48 -15.72
C LEU A 234 8.54 -1.23 -16.53
N ILE A 235 9.22 -0.26 -15.92
CA ILE A 235 9.66 0.96 -16.60
C ILE A 235 10.53 0.63 -17.82
N SER A 236 11.41 -0.38 -17.71
CA SER A 236 12.29 -0.77 -18.82
C SER A 236 11.54 -1.40 -19.99
N TYR A 237 10.46 -2.16 -19.71
CA TYR A 237 9.58 -2.68 -20.76
C TYR A 237 8.86 -1.54 -21.47
N VAL A 238 8.25 -0.63 -20.72
CA VAL A 238 7.53 0.54 -21.26
C VAL A 238 8.47 1.45 -22.06
N ALA A 239 9.62 1.81 -21.51
CA ALA A 239 10.60 2.67 -22.17
C ALA A 239 11.12 2.08 -23.49
N ARG A 240 11.24 0.75 -23.60
CA ARG A 240 11.64 0.08 -24.85
C ARG A 240 10.56 0.21 -25.93
N GLU A 241 9.30 -0.01 -25.58
CA GLU A 241 8.19 0.13 -26.53
C GLU A 241 8.05 1.61 -26.95
N LEU A 242 8.14 2.55 -26.00
CA LEU A 242 8.16 4.00 -26.29
C LEU A 242 9.30 4.38 -27.24
N ASN A 243 10.53 3.95 -26.95
CA ASN A 243 11.69 4.23 -27.81
C ASN A 243 11.49 3.71 -29.24
N THR A 244 10.83 2.56 -29.40
CA THR A 244 10.50 2.02 -30.73
C THR A 244 9.50 2.92 -31.44
N THR A 245 8.45 3.35 -30.74
CA THR A 245 7.41 4.25 -31.27
C THR A 245 7.96 5.62 -31.64
N TYR A 246 8.79 6.25 -30.79
CA TYR A 246 9.39 7.55 -31.06
C TYR A 246 10.39 7.50 -32.21
N LYS A 247 11.22 6.45 -32.30
CA LYS A 247 12.11 6.25 -33.46
C LYS A 247 11.33 6.09 -34.76
N ALA A 248 10.24 5.31 -34.74
CA ALA A 248 9.40 5.14 -35.91
C ALA A 248 8.78 6.47 -36.37
N ALA A 249 8.30 7.30 -35.44
CA ALA A 249 7.78 8.63 -35.76
C ALA A 249 8.88 9.56 -36.31
N SER A 250 10.09 9.54 -35.73
CA SER A 250 11.21 10.37 -36.19
C SER A 250 11.69 10.04 -37.62
N ALA A 251 11.40 8.83 -38.10
CA ALA A 251 11.73 8.40 -39.45
C ALA A 251 10.71 8.88 -40.49
N ASP A 252 9.52 9.32 -40.07
CA ASP A 252 8.48 9.87 -40.94
C ASP A 252 8.61 11.39 -41.00
N PRO A 253 8.96 11.98 -42.16
CA PRO A 253 9.10 13.44 -42.31
C PRO A 253 7.82 14.23 -42.02
N SER A 254 6.65 13.58 -41.98
CA SER A 254 5.38 14.22 -41.66
C SER A 254 5.05 14.26 -40.16
N LEU A 255 5.81 13.52 -39.33
CA LEU A 255 5.58 13.41 -37.89
C LEU A 255 6.77 13.97 -37.11
N LEU A 256 6.55 15.00 -36.29
CA LEU A 256 7.58 15.52 -35.38
C LEU A 256 7.66 14.68 -34.08
N VAL A 257 6.51 14.19 -33.61
CA VAL A 257 6.36 13.35 -32.42
C VAL A 257 5.27 12.31 -32.68
N PRO A 258 5.28 11.14 -32.01
CA PRO A 258 4.20 10.16 -32.12
C PRO A 258 2.85 10.75 -31.69
N THR A 259 1.76 10.19 -32.20
CA THR A 259 0.42 10.53 -31.72
C THR A 259 0.19 10.03 -30.29
N SER A 260 -0.74 10.65 -29.58
CA SER A 260 -1.09 10.24 -28.21
C SER A 260 -1.51 8.76 -28.15
N GLU A 261 -2.25 8.29 -29.14
CA GLU A 261 -2.74 6.91 -29.24
C GLU A 261 -1.59 5.92 -29.47
N ALA A 262 -0.57 6.31 -30.24
CA ALA A 262 0.62 5.48 -30.46
C ALA A 262 1.45 5.34 -29.18
N ILE A 263 1.54 6.42 -28.39
CA ILE A 263 2.19 6.40 -27.07
C ILE A 263 1.40 5.51 -26.10
N ASP A 264 0.07 5.63 -26.08
CA ASP A 264 -0.80 4.79 -25.23
C ASP A 264 -0.66 3.30 -25.60
N ALA A 265 -0.64 2.99 -26.90
CA ALA A 265 -0.43 1.63 -27.40
C ALA A 265 0.95 1.08 -26.97
N ALA A 266 2.00 1.90 -27.01
CA ALA A 266 3.33 1.49 -26.57
C ALA A 266 3.38 1.18 -25.06
N ILE A 267 2.75 2.02 -24.23
CA ILE A 267 2.66 1.79 -22.78
C ILE A 267 1.88 0.50 -22.49
N LYS A 268 0.70 0.33 -23.11
CA LYS A 268 -0.11 -0.89 -22.99
C LYS A 268 0.66 -2.14 -23.41
N GLN A 269 1.39 -2.07 -24.53
CA GLN A 269 2.22 -3.16 -25.01
C GLN A 269 3.32 -3.51 -24.00
N GLY A 270 3.95 -2.51 -23.37
CA GLY A 270 4.95 -2.73 -22.32
C GLY A 270 4.38 -3.53 -21.13
N PHE A 271 3.18 -3.17 -20.68
CA PHE A 271 2.48 -3.86 -19.60
C PHE A 271 2.11 -5.31 -19.98
N VAL A 272 1.36 -5.48 -21.07
CA VAL A 272 0.88 -6.80 -21.51
C VAL A 272 2.03 -7.76 -21.82
N ARG A 273 3.12 -7.25 -22.42
CA ARG A 273 4.30 -8.07 -22.71
C ARG A 273 5.00 -8.56 -21.44
N LEU A 274 5.18 -7.69 -20.45
CA LEU A 274 5.77 -8.10 -19.17
C LEU A 274 4.88 -9.13 -18.46
N ASP A 275 3.58 -8.93 -18.44
CA ASP A 275 2.66 -9.87 -17.80
C ASP A 275 2.65 -11.23 -18.52
N ASN A 276 2.72 -11.24 -19.86
CA ASN A 276 2.89 -12.49 -20.62
C ASN A 276 4.18 -13.22 -20.23
N ASP A 277 5.28 -12.50 -20.04
CA ASP A 277 6.55 -13.09 -19.60
C ASP A 277 6.43 -13.67 -18.18
N ILE A 278 5.75 -12.94 -17.28
CA ILE A 278 5.49 -13.38 -15.91
C ILE A 278 4.60 -14.61 -15.87
N VAL A 279 3.50 -14.63 -16.63
CA VAL A 279 2.42 -15.63 -16.51
C VAL A 279 2.66 -16.84 -17.41
N HIS A 280 3.05 -16.63 -18.66
CA HIS A 280 3.06 -17.68 -19.68
C HIS A 280 4.48 -18.18 -20.00
N GLU A 281 5.46 -17.28 -20.16
CA GLU A 281 6.83 -17.71 -20.46
C GLU A 281 7.49 -18.40 -19.26
N SER A 282 7.26 -17.91 -18.04
CA SER A 282 7.73 -18.57 -16.81
C SER A 282 7.24 -20.03 -16.71
N PHE A 283 5.98 -20.29 -17.04
CA PHE A 283 5.42 -21.64 -17.06
C PHE A 283 6.11 -22.53 -18.09
N LYS A 284 6.35 -22.03 -19.31
CA LYS A 284 7.07 -22.77 -20.36
C LYS A 284 8.48 -23.15 -19.90
N GLU A 285 9.21 -22.24 -19.25
CA GLU A 285 10.55 -22.51 -18.72
C GLU A 285 10.53 -23.55 -17.58
N VAL A 286 9.54 -23.49 -16.70
CA VAL A 286 9.35 -24.49 -15.64
C VAL A 286 9.08 -25.88 -16.23
N MET A 287 8.26 -25.96 -17.28
CA MET A 287 7.97 -27.21 -17.97
C MET A 287 9.20 -27.80 -18.67
N LYS A 288 10.12 -26.96 -19.17
CA LYS A 288 11.42 -27.40 -19.71
C LYS A 288 12.35 -27.93 -18.63
N SER A 289 12.48 -27.21 -17.51
CA SER A 289 13.40 -27.59 -16.41
C SER A 289 12.93 -28.81 -15.60
N LYS A 290 11.61 -29.04 -15.51
CA LYS A 290 10.96 -30.09 -14.70
C LYS A 290 11.38 -30.10 -13.22
N SER A 291 11.90 -28.98 -12.71
CA SER A 291 12.39 -28.86 -11.34
C SER A 291 11.41 -28.10 -10.47
N ARG A 292 10.99 -28.72 -9.35
CA ARG A 292 10.11 -28.06 -8.36
C ARG A 292 10.76 -26.85 -7.70
N ARG A 293 12.09 -26.87 -7.53
CA ARG A 293 12.83 -25.72 -7.01
C ARG A 293 12.78 -24.54 -7.97
N VAL A 294 13.04 -24.80 -9.26
CA VAL A 294 12.96 -23.77 -10.31
C VAL A 294 11.52 -23.25 -10.44
N ALA A 295 10.52 -24.13 -10.31
CA ALA A 295 9.12 -23.75 -10.29
C ALA A 295 8.78 -22.78 -9.16
N ALA A 296 9.26 -23.05 -7.94
CA ALA A 296 9.01 -22.19 -6.78
C ALA A 296 9.57 -20.77 -6.98
N GLU A 297 10.68 -20.63 -7.70
CA GLU A 297 11.32 -19.34 -7.98
C GLU A 297 10.66 -18.62 -9.17
N LEU A 298 10.52 -19.30 -10.31
CA LEU A 298 10.04 -18.69 -11.56
C LEU A 298 8.52 -18.41 -11.55
N LEU A 299 7.72 -19.24 -10.87
CA LEU A 299 6.28 -19.03 -10.80
C LEU A 299 5.88 -18.09 -9.67
N ALA A 300 6.76 -17.71 -8.75
CA ALA A 300 6.37 -16.87 -7.62
C ALA A 300 5.72 -15.55 -8.09
N PRO A 301 6.31 -14.76 -9.02
CA PRO A 301 5.65 -13.56 -9.56
C PRO A 301 4.38 -13.84 -10.36
N ALA A 302 4.20 -15.06 -10.88
CA ALA A 302 2.98 -15.46 -11.57
C ALA A 302 1.86 -15.82 -10.58
N LEU A 303 2.21 -16.38 -9.42
CA LEU A 303 1.27 -16.88 -8.42
C LEU A 303 0.84 -15.81 -7.41
N SER A 304 1.69 -14.83 -7.11
CA SER A 304 1.27 -13.56 -6.50
C SER A 304 0.66 -12.63 -7.56
N GLY A 305 0.06 -11.53 -7.12
CA GLY A 305 -0.42 -10.49 -8.01
C GLY A 305 0.05 -9.11 -7.57
N SER A 306 -0.10 -8.14 -8.46
CA SER A 306 0.14 -6.74 -8.10
C SER A 306 -0.63 -5.79 -9.01
N CYS A 307 -1.24 -4.76 -8.41
CA CYS A 307 -1.68 -3.57 -9.12
C CYS A 307 -0.45 -2.77 -9.60
N ALA A 308 -0.63 -1.96 -10.63
CA ALA A 308 0.40 -1.07 -11.13
C ALA A 308 -0.20 0.26 -11.53
N LEU A 309 0.28 1.33 -10.92
CA LEU A 309 0.00 2.69 -11.32
C LEU A 309 1.32 3.32 -11.76
N LEU A 310 1.46 3.55 -13.05
CA LEU A 310 2.66 4.14 -13.65
C LEU A 310 2.31 5.49 -14.27
N SER A 311 3.07 6.53 -13.94
CA SER A 311 3.03 7.79 -14.65
C SER A 311 4.23 7.91 -15.60
N PHE A 312 3.98 8.52 -16.76
CA PHE A 312 4.98 8.86 -17.77
C PHE A 312 4.82 10.34 -18.10
N TYR A 313 5.83 11.13 -17.75
CA TYR A 313 5.90 12.55 -18.07
C TYR A 313 6.93 12.77 -19.17
N ASP A 314 6.47 13.37 -20.27
CA ASP A 314 7.36 13.85 -21.33
C ASP A 314 7.57 15.36 -21.15
N SER A 315 8.78 15.74 -20.76
CA SER A 315 9.13 17.14 -20.50
C SER A 315 9.02 18.05 -21.72
N GLN A 316 9.06 17.50 -22.93
CA GLN A 316 8.91 18.29 -24.15
C GLN A 316 7.45 18.69 -24.36
N SER A 317 6.56 17.71 -24.43
CA SER A 317 5.13 17.96 -24.59
C SER A 317 4.52 18.54 -23.33
N LYS A 318 5.07 18.25 -22.14
CA LYS A 318 4.47 18.46 -20.82
C LYS A 318 3.20 17.64 -20.60
N ASP A 319 3.04 16.56 -21.35
CA ASP A 319 1.95 15.62 -21.16
C ASP A 319 2.34 14.60 -20.07
N LEU A 320 1.46 14.42 -19.11
CA LEU A 320 1.52 13.35 -18.12
C LEU A 320 0.50 12.28 -18.49
N LYS A 321 1.00 11.09 -18.82
CA LYS A 321 0.18 9.90 -19.01
C LYS A 321 0.16 9.07 -17.74
N VAL A 322 -1.03 8.75 -17.24
CA VAL A 322 -1.21 7.90 -16.06
C VAL A 322 -1.84 6.59 -16.51
N ALA A 323 -1.09 5.50 -16.39
CA ALA A 323 -1.49 4.15 -16.74
C ALA A 323 -1.80 3.34 -15.47
N VAL A 324 -3.07 2.98 -15.27
CA VAL A 324 -3.55 2.23 -14.10
C VAL A 324 -4.00 0.82 -14.47
N THR A 325 -3.51 -0.16 -13.71
CA THR A 325 -3.90 -1.57 -13.69
C THR A 325 -4.17 -1.93 -12.23
N GLY A 326 -5.41 -1.85 -11.77
CA GLY A 326 -5.83 -2.12 -10.39
C GLY A 326 -6.47 -0.91 -9.70
N ASP A 327 -6.39 -0.87 -8.37
CA ASP A 327 -7.09 0.09 -7.50
C ASP A 327 -6.17 1.04 -6.73
N SER A 328 -4.89 1.13 -7.11
CA SER A 328 -4.05 2.28 -6.79
C SER A 328 -4.50 3.52 -7.58
N ARG A 329 -4.29 4.73 -7.04
CA ARG A 329 -4.83 5.96 -7.62
C ARG A 329 -3.83 7.10 -7.72
N ALA A 330 -3.93 7.88 -8.80
CA ALA A 330 -3.24 9.15 -9.00
C ALA A 330 -4.22 10.32 -8.92
N VAL A 331 -3.84 11.40 -8.23
CA VAL A 331 -4.64 12.63 -8.10
C VAL A 331 -3.77 13.85 -8.36
N LEU A 332 -4.19 14.71 -9.28
CA LEU A 332 -3.61 16.02 -9.55
C LEU A 332 -4.15 17.05 -8.55
N GLY A 333 -3.24 17.77 -7.90
CA GLY A 333 -3.51 19.03 -7.23
C GLY A 333 -3.12 20.20 -8.13
N ARG A 334 -4.08 21.08 -8.44
CA ARG A 334 -3.86 22.28 -9.24
C ARG A 334 -4.51 23.50 -8.58
N ARG A 335 -3.85 24.67 -8.65
CA ARG A 335 -4.47 25.91 -8.19
C ARG A 335 -5.55 26.36 -9.16
N GLY A 336 -6.77 26.50 -8.65
CA GLY A 336 -7.89 27.11 -9.36
C GLY A 336 -7.78 28.64 -9.42
N PRO A 337 -8.65 29.31 -10.20
CA PRO A 337 -8.67 30.77 -10.30
C PRO A 337 -8.93 31.48 -8.97
N SER A 338 -9.58 30.81 -8.01
CA SER A 338 -9.83 31.33 -6.65
C SER A 338 -8.57 31.39 -5.77
N GLY A 339 -7.46 30.79 -6.22
CA GLY A 339 -6.26 30.57 -5.43
C GLY A 339 -6.28 29.30 -4.57
N LYS A 340 -7.43 28.63 -4.44
CA LYS A 340 -7.55 27.32 -3.76
C LYS A 340 -7.13 26.18 -4.67
N TRP A 341 -6.81 25.03 -4.07
CA TRP A 341 -6.48 23.81 -4.78
C TRP A 341 -7.72 23.08 -5.28
N THR A 342 -7.63 22.45 -6.43
CA THR A 342 -8.63 21.51 -6.96
C THR A 342 -8.00 20.12 -7.02
N ALA A 343 -8.77 19.11 -6.60
CA ALA A 343 -8.38 17.71 -6.69
C ALA A 343 -9.00 17.11 -7.96
N THR A 344 -8.17 16.52 -8.82
CA THR A 344 -8.64 15.84 -10.04
C THR A 344 -8.02 14.45 -10.10
N ALA A 345 -8.85 13.42 -9.97
CA ALA A 345 -8.38 12.05 -10.13
C ALA A 345 -7.94 11.81 -11.59
N LEU A 346 -6.76 11.24 -11.75
CA LEU A 346 -6.16 10.89 -13.04
C LEU A 346 -6.33 9.39 -13.37
N SER A 347 -6.99 8.64 -12.49
CA SER A 347 -7.27 7.22 -12.65
C SER A 347 -8.60 6.86 -11.99
N GLU A 348 -9.25 5.81 -12.48
CA GLU A 348 -10.45 5.19 -11.88
C GLU A 348 -10.03 3.86 -11.23
N ASP A 349 -10.51 3.57 -10.02
CA ASP A 349 -10.16 2.32 -9.32
C ASP A 349 -10.78 1.13 -10.06
N GLN A 350 -9.99 0.09 -10.37
CA GLN A 350 -10.45 -1.02 -11.21
C GLN A 350 -10.73 -2.28 -10.40
N THR A 351 -11.98 -2.44 -9.98
CA THR A 351 -12.42 -3.56 -9.14
C THR A 351 -13.71 -4.19 -9.63
N GLY A 352 -14.06 -5.37 -9.11
CA GLY A 352 -15.34 -6.01 -9.44
C GLY A 352 -16.58 -5.24 -8.99
N GLY A 353 -16.44 -4.12 -8.28
CA GLY A 353 -17.51 -3.20 -7.89
C GLY A 353 -17.58 -1.91 -8.74
N THR A 354 -16.58 -1.65 -9.57
CA THR A 354 -16.51 -0.47 -10.43
C THR A 354 -17.46 -0.64 -11.62
N PRO A 355 -18.39 0.31 -11.90
CA PRO A 355 -19.38 0.13 -12.96
C PRO A 355 -18.79 -0.15 -14.35
N SER A 356 -17.72 0.56 -14.73
CA SER A 356 -17.00 0.39 -16.00
C SER A 356 -16.41 -1.02 -16.14
N GLU A 357 -15.72 -1.51 -15.10
CA GLU A 357 -15.11 -2.83 -15.09
C GLU A 357 -16.14 -3.97 -14.96
N MET A 358 -17.22 -3.77 -14.20
CA MET A 358 -18.34 -4.73 -14.16
C MET A 358 -18.97 -4.90 -15.54
N LYS A 359 -19.13 -3.81 -16.29
CA LYS A 359 -19.63 -3.86 -17.66
C LYS A 359 -18.67 -4.64 -18.56
N ARG A 360 -17.38 -4.30 -18.54
CA ARG A 360 -16.33 -5.01 -19.31
C ARG A 360 -16.36 -6.52 -19.03
N LEU A 361 -16.31 -6.92 -17.76
CA LEU A 361 -16.27 -8.33 -17.36
C LEU A 361 -17.53 -9.11 -17.77
N ARG A 362 -18.71 -8.47 -17.78
CA ARG A 362 -19.95 -9.12 -18.25
C ARG A 362 -19.95 -9.30 -19.77
N GLU A 363 -19.34 -8.39 -20.50
CA GLU A 363 -19.18 -8.47 -21.96
C GLU A 363 -18.13 -9.52 -22.36
N GLU A 364 -17.03 -9.61 -21.61
CA GLU A 364 -15.95 -10.60 -21.82
C GLU A 364 -16.38 -12.03 -21.45
N HIS A 365 -17.29 -12.18 -20.48
CA HIS A 365 -17.74 -13.48 -19.96
C HIS A 365 -19.27 -13.67 -20.07
N PRO A 366 -19.83 -13.78 -21.30
CA PRO A 366 -21.26 -13.92 -21.49
C PRO A 366 -21.79 -15.22 -20.86
N GLY A 367 -22.92 -15.13 -20.16
CA GLY A 367 -23.54 -16.28 -19.49
C GLY A 367 -22.95 -16.62 -18.11
N GLU A 368 -22.04 -15.81 -17.58
CA GLU A 368 -21.44 -15.98 -16.25
C GLU A 368 -21.93 -14.90 -15.25
N PRO A 369 -23.10 -15.07 -14.62
CA PRO A 369 -23.72 -14.03 -13.77
C PRO A 369 -22.91 -13.69 -12.51
N TYR A 370 -21.91 -14.51 -12.18
CA TYR A 370 -21.05 -14.36 -11.01
C TYR A 370 -19.59 -14.10 -11.37
N VAL A 371 -19.33 -13.54 -12.56
CA VAL A 371 -18.00 -13.03 -12.96
C VAL A 371 -17.47 -12.03 -11.92
N THR A 372 -18.36 -11.20 -11.38
CA THR A 372 -18.14 -10.42 -10.16
C THR A 372 -19.16 -10.82 -9.08
N LYS A 373 -18.71 -10.87 -7.83
CA LYS A 373 -19.57 -11.14 -6.66
C LYS A 373 -19.08 -10.33 -5.47
N ASN A 374 -19.98 -9.59 -4.83
CA ASN A 374 -19.65 -8.68 -3.72
C ASN A 374 -18.53 -7.68 -4.04
N GLY A 375 -18.46 -7.19 -5.27
CA GLY A 375 -17.40 -6.27 -5.71
C GLY A 375 -16.06 -6.93 -6.05
N ARG A 376 -15.95 -8.27 -6.00
CA ARG A 376 -14.72 -9.03 -6.25
C ARG A 376 -14.83 -9.96 -7.45
N ILE A 377 -13.73 -10.17 -8.17
CA ILE A 377 -13.62 -11.11 -9.29
C ILE A 377 -13.77 -12.54 -8.79
N LEU A 378 -14.78 -13.24 -9.33
CA LEU A 378 -15.23 -14.57 -8.87
C LEU A 378 -15.48 -14.64 -7.34
N GLY A 379 -15.75 -13.50 -6.70
CA GLY A 379 -15.94 -13.37 -5.26
C GLY A 379 -14.67 -13.45 -4.40
N GLN A 380 -13.48 -13.39 -4.99
CA GLN A 380 -12.21 -13.55 -4.26
C GLN A 380 -11.25 -12.36 -4.43
N LEU A 381 -10.87 -12.03 -5.67
CA LEU A 381 -9.86 -10.99 -5.94
C LEU A 381 -10.53 -9.60 -6.01
N GLU A 382 -9.92 -8.60 -5.38
CA GLU A 382 -10.44 -7.23 -5.40
C GLU A 382 -10.20 -6.53 -6.75
N PRO A 383 -8.96 -6.41 -7.24
CA PRO A 383 -8.70 -5.75 -8.52
C PRO A 383 -9.21 -6.57 -9.71
N SER A 384 -9.84 -5.90 -10.68
CA SER A 384 -10.24 -6.48 -11.97
C SER A 384 -9.10 -6.51 -12.99
N ARG A 385 -8.03 -5.79 -12.70
CA ARG A 385 -6.80 -5.73 -13.50
C ARG A 385 -5.59 -5.83 -12.58
N ALA A 386 -4.66 -6.71 -12.91
CA ALA A 386 -3.45 -6.92 -12.13
C ALA A 386 -2.39 -7.64 -12.98
N PHE A 387 -1.12 -7.42 -12.65
CA PHE A 387 -0.03 -8.30 -13.07
C PHE A 387 -0.01 -9.59 -12.26
N GLY A 388 0.58 -10.65 -12.82
CA GLY A 388 0.63 -11.94 -12.12
C GLY A 388 -0.78 -12.54 -12.05
N ASP A 389 -1.23 -12.95 -10.87
CA ASP A 389 -2.56 -13.55 -10.66
C ASP A 389 -2.88 -14.65 -11.68
N ALA A 390 -1.86 -15.43 -12.03
CA ALA A 390 -1.90 -16.35 -13.16
C ALA A 390 -3.03 -17.38 -13.04
N PHE A 391 -3.48 -17.65 -11.82
CA PHE A 391 -4.67 -18.44 -11.56
C PHE A 391 -5.91 -17.96 -12.31
N TYR A 392 -6.10 -16.65 -12.47
CA TYR A 392 -7.22 -16.04 -13.20
C TYR A 392 -6.98 -15.96 -14.72
N LYS A 393 -5.77 -16.27 -15.19
CA LYS A 393 -5.35 -16.11 -16.59
C LYS A 393 -5.08 -17.44 -17.31
N TRP A 394 -4.58 -18.42 -16.59
CA TRP A 394 -4.26 -19.73 -17.14
C TRP A 394 -5.50 -20.55 -17.51
N SER A 395 -5.37 -21.31 -18.60
CA SER A 395 -6.34 -22.36 -18.93
C SER A 395 -6.38 -23.46 -17.87
N ARG A 396 -7.48 -24.22 -17.86
CA ARG A 396 -7.68 -25.34 -16.92
C ARG A 396 -6.54 -26.37 -17.01
N ASP A 397 -6.12 -26.72 -18.22
CA ASP A 397 -5.04 -27.69 -18.45
C ASP A 397 -3.70 -27.25 -17.85
N VAL A 398 -3.37 -25.96 -17.96
CA VAL A 398 -2.16 -25.39 -17.35
C VAL A 398 -2.25 -25.49 -15.83
N GLN A 399 -3.38 -25.09 -15.24
CA GLN A 399 -3.56 -25.15 -13.79
C GLN A 399 -3.51 -26.59 -13.26
N ASP A 400 -4.15 -27.53 -13.93
CA ASP A 400 -4.12 -28.95 -13.56
C ASP A 400 -2.71 -29.53 -13.68
N THR A 401 -1.94 -29.11 -14.68
CA THR A 401 -0.53 -29.49 -14.83
C THR A 401 0.33 -28.96 -13.68
N ILE A 402 0.17 -27.69 -13.30
CA ILE A 402 0.91 -27.07 -12.20
C ILE A 402 0.55 -27.73 -10.87
N LYS A 403 -0.75 -28.00 -10.64
CA LYS A 403 -1.22 -28.74 -9.46
C LYS A 403 -0.57 -30.12 -9.37
N ALA A 404 -0.57 -30.89 -10.45
CA ALA A 404 -0.03 -32.24 -10.46
C ALA A 404 1.49 -32.28 -10.26
N LYS A 405 2.24 -31.28 -10.75
CA LYS A 405 3.70 -31.33 -10.83
C LYS A 405 4.44 -30.41 -9.84
N PHE A 406 3.88 -29.27 -9.47
CA PHE A 406 4.60 -28.12 -8.89
C PHE A 406 3.89 -27.41 -7.71
N PHE A 407 3.11 -28.13 -6.90
CA PHE A 407 2.41 -27.57 -5.72
C PHE A 407 1.32 -26.52 -6.06
N GLY A 408 0.75 -26.59 -7.26
CA GLY A 408 -0.36 -25.70 -7.65
C GLY A 408 -1.63 -25.89 -6.81
N ARG A 409 -2.41 -24.80 -6.69
CA ARG A 409 -3.73 -24.82 -6.04
C ARG A 409 -4.76 -25.56 -6.90
N THR A 410 -5.86 -25.98 -6.28
CA THR A 410 -6.99 -26.54 -7.02
C THR A 410 -7.71 -25.42 -7.79
N PRO A 411 -7.95 -25.59 -9.12
CA PRO A 411 -8.69 -24.62 -9.92
C PRO A 411 -10.07 -24.32 -9.33
N HIS A 412 -10.46 -23.05 -9.37
CA HIS A 412 -11.76 -22.64 -8.83
C HIS A 412 -12.89 -23.19 -9.72
N PRO A 413 -13.99 -23.71 -9.14
CA PRO A 413 -15.08 -24.28 -9.93
C PRO A 413 -15.74 -23.28 -10.89
N MET A 414 -15.70 -21.99 -10.54
CA MET A 414 -16.30 -20.92 -11.35
C MET A 414 -15.35 -20.36 -12.41
N LEU A 415 -14.13 -20.88 -12.52
CA LEU A 415 -13.18 -20.50 -13.57
C LEU A 415 -13.51 -21.28 -14.84
N LYS A 416 -14.37 -20.70 -15.67
CA LYS A 416 -14.92 -21.32 -16.90
C LYS A 416 -14.24 -20.79 -18.16
N THR A 417 -14.11 -19.47 -18.31
CA THR A 417 -13.61 -18.81 -19.53
C THR A 417 -12.44 -17.85 -19.23
N PRO A 418 -11.31 -18.32 -18.67
CA PRO A 418 -10.14 -17.46 -18.45
C PRO A 418 -9.63 -16.87 -19.79
N PRO A 419 -9.03 -15.66 -19.78
CA PRO A 419 -8.63 -14.88 -18.61
C PRO A 419 -9.76 -13.99 -18.03
N TYR A 420 -9.82 -13.89 -16.69
CA TYR A 420 -10.75 -13.01 -15.95
C TYR A 420 -10.13 -11.69 -15.48
N VAL A 421 -8.80 -11.59 -15.56
CA VAL A 421 -7.99 -10.46 -15.10
C VAL A 421 -6.98 -10.16 -16.20
N THR A 422 -6.74 -8.88 -16.46
CA THR A 422 -5.77 -8.41 -17.46
C THR A 422 -4.76 -7.47 -16.81
N ALA A 423 -3.53 -7.44 -17.33
CA ALA A 423 -2.54 -6.42 -16.98
C ALA A 423 -2.58 -5.20 -17.91
N GLU A 424 -3.50 -5.16 -18.90
CA GLU A 424 -3.62 -4.01 -19.79
C GLU A 424 -4.13 -2.77 -19.02
N PRO A 425 -3.37 -1.66 -18.99
CA PRO A 425 -3.76 -0.48 -18.24
C PRO A 425 -4.84 0.34 -18.96
N ILE A 426 -5.61 1.10 -18.18
CA ILE A 426 -6.34 2.27 -18.68
C ILE A 426 -5.44 3.48 -18.53
N ILE A 427 -5.38 4.31 -19.57
CA ILE A 427 -4.48 5.45 -19.64
C ILE A 427 -5.30 6.74 -19.74
N THR A 428 -4.95 7.72 -18.91
CA THR A 428 -5.41 9.10 -19.05
C THR A 428 -4.23 9.98 -19.46
N THR A 429 -4.50 11.08 -20.17
CA THR A 429 -3.48 12.07 -20.55
C THR A 429 -3.87 13.43 -20.00
N THR A 430 -2.96 14.07 -19.27
CA THR A 430 -3.19 15.38 -18.66
C THR A 430 -2.05 16.32 -18.99
N LYS A 431 -2.39 17.54 -19.44
CA LYS A 431 -1.40 18.60 -19.63
C LYS A 431 -0.97 19.16 -18.29
N ILE A 432 0.32 19.07 -17.96
CA ILE A 432 0.87 19.65 -16.75
C ILE A 432 1.29 21.10 -17.02
N ASP A 433 1.04 21.96 -16.04
CA ASP A 433 1.46 23.35 -16.02
C ASP A 433 2.46 23.57 -14.87
N PRO A 434 3.77 23.36 -15.12
CA PRO A 434 4.79 23.59 -14.09
C PRO A 434 4.79 25.02 -13.53
N THR A 435 4.26 26.00 -14.27
CA THR A 435 4.25 27.40 -13.81
C THR A 435 3.21 27.67 -12.73
N LYS A 436 2.20 26.80 -12.62
CA LYS A 436 1.14 26.89 -11.60
C LYS A 436 1.43 26.12 -10.33
N GLY A 437 2.59 25.46 -10.25
CA GLY A 437 2.97 24.63 -9.11
C GLY A 437 2.07 23.40 -8.97
N ASP A 438 1.69 22.79 -10.09
CA ASP A 438 0.98 21.51 -10.08
C ASP A 438 1.76 20.49 -9.25
N PHE A 439 1.03 19.58 -8.61
CA PHE A 439 1.62 18.38 -8.02
C PHE A 439 0.72 17.17 -8.26
N VAL A 440 1.32 15.98 -8.30
CA VAL A 440 0.59 14.72 -8.44
C VAL A 440 0.90 13.83 -7.26
N VAL A 441 -0.14 13.27 -6.65
CA VAL A 441 -0.02 12.24 -5.62
C VAL A 441 -0.37 10.89 -6.25
N MET A 442 0.54 9.93 -6.16
CA MET A 442 0.33 8.53 -6.55
C MET A 442 0.40 7.68 -5.29
N ALA A 443 -0.58 6.82 -5.04
CA ALA A 443 -0.55 5.96 -3.86
C ALA A 443 -1.31 4.64 -4.06
N THR A 444 -0.90 3.62 -3.31
CA THR A 444 -1.63 2.36 -3.14
C THR A 444 -2.94 2.57 -2.39
N ASP A 445 -3.83 1.58 -2.40
CA ASP A 445 -5.18 1.72 -1.86
C ASP A 445 -5.18 2.03 -0.35
N GLY A 446 -4.14 1.62 0.37
CA GLY A 446 -3.95 1.89 1.80
C GLY A 446 -4.01 3.36 2.19
N LEU A 447 -3.63 4.30 1.30
CA LEU A 447 -3.85 5.73 1.53
C LEU A 447 -5.32 6.11 1.31
N TRP A 448 -5.90 5.67 0.20
CA TRP A 448 -7.24 6.04 -0.26
C TRP A 448 -8.36 5.41 0.56
N GLU A 449 -8.06 4.33 1.32
CA GLU A 449 -8.93 3.81 2.37
C GLU A 449 -9.09 4.79 3.55
N MET A 450 -8.11 5.68 3.77
CA MET A 450 -7.99 6.55 4.94
C MET A 450 -8.33 8.02 4.64
N LEU A 451 -8.02 8.52 3.44
CA LEU A 451 -8.17 9.93 3.05
C LEU A 451 -8.91 10.10 1.71
N SER A 452 -9.75 11.13 1.59
CA SER A 452 -10.37 11.50 0.31
C SER A 452 -9.39 12.22 -0.62
N ASN A 453 -9.73 12.33 -1.91
CA ASN A 453 -8.92 13.09 -2.88
C ASN A 453 -8.72 14.54 -2.45
N GLU A 454 -9.78 15.18 -1.95
CA GLU A 454 -9.77 16.56 -1.49
C GLU A 454 -8.94 16.71 -0.22
N GLU A 455 -9.03 15.76 0.71
CA GLU A 455 -8.19 15.77 1.91
C GLU A 455 -6.71 15.63 1.53
N VAL A 456 -6.35 14.72 0.64
CA VAL A 456 -4.98 14.52 0.16
C VAL A 456 -4.44 15.80 -0.50
N VAL A 457 -5.17 16.36 -1.47
CA VAL A 457 -4.74 17.59 -2.16
C VAL A 457 -4.72 18.78 -1.22
N GLY A 458 -5.68 18.90 -0.31
CA GLY A 458 -5.72 19.96 0.69
C GLY A 458 -4.56 19.88 1.68
N LEU A 459 -4.17 18.68 2.12
CA LEU A 459 -3.01 18.45 2.99
C LEU A 459 -1.70 18.84 2.29
N VAL A 460 -1.47 18.37 1.06
CA VAL A 460 -0.27 18.76 0.29
C VAL A 460 -0.27 20.26 0.01
N GLY A 461 -1.41 20.85 -0.34
CA GLY A 461 -1.54 22.29 -0.55
C GLY A 461 -1.17 23.10 0.69
N GLN A 462 -1.69 22.72 1.86
CA GLN A 462 -1.35 23.34 3.14
C GLN A 462 0.13 23.18 3.47
N TRP A 463 0.71 21.99 3.20
CA TRP A 463 2.13 21.72 3.39
C TRP A 463 3.01 22.63 2.50
N VAL A 464 2.67 22.78 1.21
CA VAL A 464 3.39 23.66 0.28
C VAL A 464 3.38 25.11 0.76
N GLU A 465 2.23 25.62 1.18
CA GLU A 465 2.08 27.00 1.67
C GLU A 465 2.91 27.28 2.93
N GLN A 466 3.00 26.31 3.84
CA GLN A 466 3.84 26.42 5.03
C GLN A 466 5.34 26.43 4.69
N GLN A 467 5.78 25.58 3.76
CA GLN A 467 7.18 25.56 3.30
C GLN A 467 7.57 26.89 2.64
N GLN A 468 6.68 27.46 1.81
CA GLN A 468 6.90 28.78 1.20
C GLN A 468 6.97 29.89 2.24
N SER A 469 6.12 29.84 3.28
CA SER A 469 6.13 30.82 4.38
C SER A 469 7.41 30.74 5.22
N ALA A 470 7.93 29.54 5.45
CA ALA A 470 9.20 29.32 6.15
C ALA A 470 10.42 29.76 5.33
N ALA A 471 10.39 29.59 4.01
CA ALA A 471 11.43 30.10 3.12
C ALA A 471 11.38 31.65 2.99
N ALA A 472 10.19 32.24 3.06
CA ALA A 472 10.03 33.70 3.06
C ALA A 472 10.49 34.35 4.38
N SER A 473 10.38 33.66 5.52
CA SER A 473 10.79 34.21 6.83
C SER A 473 12.31 34.25 7.04
N THR A 474 13.09 33.55 6.21
CA THR A 474 14.55 33.67 6.15
C THR A 474 15.04 34.86 5.31
N GLY A 475 14.14 35.56 4.61
CA GLY A 475 14.38 36.83 3.92
C GLY A 475 13.45 37.92 4.44
N SER A 476 13.94 38.75 5.35
CA SER A 476 13.25 39.86 6.03
C SER A 476 12.08 40.49 5.24
N LYS A 477 10.83 40.28 5.69
CA LYS A 477 9.76 41.31 5.74
C LYS A 477 8.48 40.79 6.42
N ALA A 478 8.34 41.14 7.70
CA ALA A 478 7.23 40.82 8.61
C ALA A 478 5.85 41.42 8.26
N TRP A 479 5.61 41.88 7.03
CA TRP A 479 4.32 42.50 6.65
C TRP A 479 3.39 41.59 5.83
N LEU A 480 3.88 40.42 5.36
CA LEU A 480 3.06 39.45 4.61
C LEU A 480 2.13 38.60 5.49
N GLN A 481 2.24 38.67 6.82
CA GLN A 481 1.28 38.06 7.74
C GLN A 481 -0.14 38.66 7.58
N SER A 482 -0.26 39.86 6.99
CA SER A 482 -1.52 40.60 6.91
C SER A 482 -2.34 40.34 5.63
N TRP A 483 -1.77 39.71 4.59
CA TRP A 483 -2.46 39.49 3.31
C TRP A 483 -2.93 38.04 3.09
N PHE A 484 -2.34 37.08 3.79
CA PHE A 484 -2.77 35.68 3.83
C PHE A 484 -3.77 35.37 4.95
N GLY A 485 -4.56 36.37 5.35
CA GLY A 485 -5.68 36.22 6.30
C GLY A 485 -6.85 35.42 5.72
N PHE A 486 -6.59 34.24 5.14
CA PHE A 486 -7.59 33.20 5.06
C PHE A 486 -7.76 32.59 6.45
N ASP A 487 -9.02 32.34 6.81
CA ASP A 487 -9.54 31.75 8.05
C ASP A 487 -8.86 30.40 8.39
N SER A 488 -7.61 30.49 8.86
CA SER A 488 -6.55 29.45 8.82
C SER A 488 -6.68 28.39 9.91
N GLN A 489 -7.88 28.19 10.46
CA GLN A 489 -8.10 27.15 11.48
C GLN A 489 -9.26 26.20 11.24
N LYS A 490 -10.09 26.37 10.19
CA LYS A 490 -11.30 25.53 10.06
C LYS A 490 -11.46 24.69 8.79
N LYS A 491 -10.78 24.99 7.67
CA LYS A 491 -10.95 24.22 6.41
C LYS A 491 -9.64 24.09 5.62
N LEU A 492 -9.43 22.94 4.98
CA LEU A 492 -8.32 22.72 4.05
C LEU A 492 -8.42 23.67 2.84
N PRO A 493 -7.30 24.06 2.21
CA PRO A 493 -7.26 25.00 1.08
C PRO A 493 -7.70 24.36 -0.24
N VAL A 494 -8.74 23.52 -0.23
CA VAL A 494 -9.22 22.75 -1.38
C VAL A 494 -10.68 23.11 -1.68
N GLU A 495 -11.03 23.21 -2.96
CA GLU A 495 -12.40 23.37 -3.40
C GLU A 495 -13.14 22.03 -3.31
N SER A 496 -14.38 22.07 -2.84
CA SER A 496 -15.28 20.92 -2.96
C SER A 496 -15.61 20.73 -4.44
N ALA A 497 -15.57 19.50 -4.94
CA ALA A 497 -15.85 19.20 -6.35
C ALA A 497 -17.19 19.85 -6.79
N THR A 498 -17.12 20.77 -7.76
CA THR A 498 -18.28 21.50 -8.29
C THR A 498 -19.02 20.75 -9.39
N ASP A 499 -18.38 19.77 -10.03
CA ASP A 499 -18.96 18.89 -11.04
C ASP A 499 -18.14 17.58 -11.09
N GLY A 500 -18.79 16.43 -11.24
CA GLY A 500 -18.11 15.18 -11.62
C GLY A 500 -18.44 14.01 -10.70
N SER A 501 -19.06 12.98 -11.27
CA SER A 501 -19.38 11.71 -10.63
C SER A 501 -18.21 11.15 -9.79
N THR A 502 -18.43 10.94 -8.50
CA THR A 502 -17.59 10.04 -7.68
C THR A 502 -17.80 8.56 -8.06
N GLU A 503 -18.50 8.29 -9.16
CA GLU A 503 -18.66 6.97 -9.72
C GLU A 503 -17.27 6.42 -10.09
N GLY A 504 -16.95 5.25 -9.54
CA GLY A 504 -15.68 4.57 -9.78
C GLY A 504 -14.55 4.89 -8.78
N GLN A 505 -14.73 5.87 -7.89
CA GLN A 505 -13.76 6.16 -6.83
C GLN A 505 -14.25 5.61 -5.48
N ARG A 506 -13.40 4.81 -4.82
CA ARG A 506 -13.70 4.36 -3.46
C ARG A 506 -13.65 5.51 -2.47
N ARG A 507 -14.65 5.53 -1.60
CA ARG A 507 -14.69 6.41 -0.44
C ARG A 507 -13.77 5.87 0.66
N PRO A 508 -13.22 6.73 1.52
CA PRO A 508 -12.38 6.30 2.64
C PRO A 508 -13.18 5.45 3.65
N ILE A 509 -13.07 4.13 3.53
CA ILE A 509 -13.85 3.19 4.36
C ILE A 509 -13.44 3.27 5.83
N ARG A 510 -12.18 3.62 6.10
CA ARG A 510 -11.61 3.63 7.45
C ARG A 510 -12.07 4.83 8.27
N GLN A 511 -12.44 5.93 7.62
CA GLN A 511 -13.08 7.05 8.30
C GLN A 511 -14.41 6.65 8.92
N GLN A 512 -15.19 5.82 8.22
CA GLN A 512 -16.45 5.29 8.74
C GLN A 512 -16.20 4.27 9.86
N GLN A 513 -15.17 3.43 9.73
CA GLN A 513 -14.80 2.44 10.74
C GLN A 513 -14.37 3.09 12.07
N TYR A 514 -13.66 4.21 12.00
CA TYR A 514 -13.10 4.89 13.17
C TYR A 514 -13.93 6.09 13.65
N ASP A 515 -15.12 6.31 13.08
CA ASP A 515 -15.99 7.45 13.38
C ASP A 515 -15.26 8.81 13.31
N ILE A 516 -14.36 8.93 12.32
CA ILE A 516 -13.57 10.15 12.13
C ILE A 516 -14.45 11.20 11.47
N SER A 517 -14.73 12.29 12.19
CA SER A 517 -15.33 13.48 11.57
C SER A 517 -14.36 14.06 10.53
N GLY A 518 -14.83 14.37 9.31
CA GLY A 518 -14.05 14.98 8.23
C GLY A 518 -13.62 16.44 8.49
N ALA A 519 -13.44 16.82 9.76
CA ALA A 519 -13.10 18.17 10.17
C ALA A 519 -11.60 18.42 9.95
N ALA A 520 -11.25 19.53 9.29
CA ALA A 520 -9.86 19.94 9.06
C ALA A 520 -9.05 20.13 10.36
N THR A 521 -9.73 20.26 11.50
CA THR A 521 -9.11 20.36 12.81
C THR A 521 -8.29 19.13 13.18
N ARG A 522 -8.51 17.96 12.57
CA ARG A 522 -7.76 16.72 12.85
C ARG A 522 -6.35 16.66 12.26
N PHE A 523 -6.03 17.53 11.30
CA PHE A 523 -4.78 17.44 10.55
C PHE A 523 -3.63 18.22 11.16
N VAL A 524 -2.39 17.73 10.94
CA VAL A 524 -1.13 18.33 11.41
C VAL A 524 -0.14 18.47 10.26
N VAL A 525 0.68 19.53 10.27
CA VAL A 525 1.75 19.76 9.29
C VAL A 525 3.08 19.88 10.05
N GLU A 526 3.80 18.76 10.19
CA GLU A 526 5.05 18.67 10.96
C GLU A 526 6.19 17.92 10.25
N ASP A 527 5.93 17.32 9.10
CA ASP A 527 6.93 16.55 8.34
C ASP A 527 7.55 17.39 7.22
N LYS A 528 8.85 17.15 6.97
CA LYS A 528 9.60 17.76 5.86
C LYS A 528 9.40 17.04 4.53
N ASN A 529 8.88 15.81 4.58
CA ASN A 529 8.53 14.99 3.43
C ASN A 529 7.00 15.00 3.26
N ALA A 530 6.51 15.36 2.08
CA ALA A 530 5.08 15.48 1.81
C ALA A 530 4.36 14.13 1.79
N ALA A 531 5.03 13.06 1.37
CA ALA A 531 4.48 11.71 1.41
C ALA A 531 4.33 11.23 2.87
N THR A 532 5.35 11.44 3.71
CA THR A 532 5.27 11.16 5.16
C THR A 532 4.17 11.99 5.82
N HIS A 533 4.03 13.26 5.46
CA HIS A 533 2.96 14.14 5.93
C HIS A 533 1.56 13.56 5.64
N LEU A 534 1.34 13.04 4.43
CA LEU A 534 0.09 12.37 4.06
C LEU A 534 -0.15 11.12 4.91
N VAL A 535 0.85 10.25 5.04
CA VAL A 535 0.70 9.01 5.81
C VAL A 535 0.45 9.28 7.29
N ARG A 536 1.10 10.28 7.90
CA ARG A 536 0.83 10.67 9.29
C ARG A 536 -0.62 11.08 9.48
N ASN A 537 -1.16 11.89 8.57
CA ASN A 537 -2.53 12.36 8.64
C ASN A 537 -3.56 11.28 8.31
N ALA A 538 -3.20 10.30 7.48
CA ALA A 538 -3.96 9.07 7.30
C ALA A 538 -4.03 8.28 8.60
N MET A 539 -2.93 8.18 9.36
CA MET A 539 -2.84 7.40 10.61
C MET A 539 -3.37 8.11 11.87
N GLY A 540 -3.97 9.31 11.75
CA GLY A 540 -4.58 10.02 12.89
C GLY A 540 -4.19 11.49 13.01
N GLY A 541 -3.11 11.92 12.36
CA GLY A 541 -2.71 13.34 12.31
C GLY A 541 -2.42 13.91 13.70
N LYS A 542 -3.26 14.85 14.17
CA LYS A 542 -3.14 15.44 15.51
C LYS A 542 -3.42 14.46 16.64
N ASP A 543 -4.19 13.40 16.40
CA ASP A 543 -4.41 12.35 17.39
C ASP A 543 -3.18 11.45 17.46
N LYS A 544 -2.22 11.86 18.30
CA LYS A 544 -0.97 11.13 18.50
C LYS A 544 -1.19 9.73 19.08
N ASP A 545 -2.23 9.55 19.89
CA ASP A 545 -2.55 8.25 20.49
C ASP A 545 -3.00 7.28 19.40
N MET A 546 -3.83 7.73 18.44
CA MET A 546 -4.23 6.94 17.27
C MET A 546 -3.03 6.59 16.36
N VAL A 547 -2.16 7.56 16.07
CA VAL A 547 -0.94 7.34 15.25
C VAL A 547 -0.06 6.27 15.90
N CYS A 548 0.19 6.37 17.21
CA CYS A 548 0.99 5.38 17.95
C CYS A 548 0.32 4.01 17.95
N ALA A 549 -1.00 3.94 18.16
CA ALA A 549 -1.74 2.69 18.20
C ALA A 549 -1.68 1.95 16.85
N LEU A 550 -1.99 2.62 15.73
CA LEU A 550 -1.98 2.01 14.39
C LEU A 550 -0.59 1.54 13.95
N LEU A 551 0.46 2.25 14.37
CA LEU A 551 1.84 1.90 14.05
C LEU A 551 2.42 0.83 14.98
N THR A 552 1.89 0.66 16.18
CA THR A 552 2.33 -0.39 17.12
C THR A 552 1.94 -1.79 16.65
N LEU A 553 0.79 -1.93 15.98
CA LEU A 553 0.25 -3.23 15.59
C LEU A 553 1.20 -4.01 14.65
N PRO A 554 1.58 -5.24 15.01
CA PRO A 554 2.44 -6.07 14.17
C PRO A 554 1.64 -6.85 13.13
N SER A 555 2.30 -7.23 12.03
CA SER A 555 1.77 -8.22 11.09
C SER A 555 1.56 -9.57 11.79
N PRO A 556 0.45 -10.30 11.53
CA PRO A 556 -0.61 -10.01 10.55
C PRO A 556 -1.80 -9.20 11.10
N TYR A 557 -1.76 -8.74 12.35
CA TYR A 557 -2.89 -8.04 12.99
C TYR A 557 -3.12 -6.65 12.43
N SER A 558 -2.04 -5.93 12.08
CA SER A 558 -2.08 -4.62 11.41
C SER A 558 -3.01 -4.59 10.19
N ARG A 559 -3.05 -5.68 9.40
CA ARG A 559 -3.87 -5.79 8.18
C ARG A 559 -5.37 -5.58 8.42
N ARG A 560 -5.86 -5.81 9.64
CA ARG A 560 -7.27 -5.55 10.00
C ARG A 560 -7.60 -4.07 10.11
N TYR A 561 -6.59 -3.23 10.31
CA TYR A 561 -6.74 -1.81 10.65
C TYR A 561 -6.16 -0.90 9.57
N ARG A 562 -5.11 -1.33 8.88
CA ARG A 562 -4.51 -0.59 7.78
C ARG A 562 -3.90 -1.54 6.77
N ASP A 563 -3.80 -1.09 5.54
CA ASP A 563 -3.03 -1.77 4.52
C ASP A 563 -1.54 -1.40 4.56
N ASP A 564 -0.76 -2.05 3.70
CA ASP A 564 0.50 -1.47 3.23
C ASP A 564 0.21 -0.08 2.62
N VAL A 565 1.09 0.88 2.87
CA VAL A 565 0.90 2.24 2.36
C VAL A 565 2.17 2.69 1.68
N THR A 566 2.05 2.97 0.38
CA THR A 566 3.11 3.55 -0.43
C THR A 566 2.58 4.80 -1.11
N VAL A 567 3.28 5.91 -0.94
CA VAL A 567 2.87 7.23 -1.45
C VAL A 567 4.06 7.89 -2.14
N GLU A 568 3.83 8.41 -3.34
CA GLU A 568 4.73 9.31 -4.05
C GLU A 568 4.03 10.65 -4.31
N VAL A 569 4.75 11.76 -4.08
CA VAL A 569 4.27 13.12 -4.36
C VAL A 569 5.26 13.80 -5.29
N ILE A 570 4.85 14.09 -6.53
CA ILE A 570 5.66 14.73 -7.56
C ILE A 570 5.29 16.21 -7.67
N PHE A 571 6.27 17.10 -7.50
CA PHE A 571 6.10 18.55 -7.58
C PHE A 571 6.62 19.09 -8.92
N PHE A 572 5.76 19.77 -9.65
CA PHE A 572 6.10 20.42 -10.92
C PHE A 572 6.42 21.90 -10.69
N GLY A 573 7.41 22.40 -11.42
CA GLY A 573 7.93 23.73 -11.19
C GLY A 573 9.00 24.16 -12.19
N GLN A 574 9.51 25.36 -11.99
CA GLN A 574 10.74 25.85 -12.61
C GLN A 574 11.86 25.72 -11.57
N GLY A 575 12.87 24.90 -11.90
CA GLY A 575 14.02 24.64 -11.05
C GLY A 575 15.32 25.00 -11.77
N PRO A 576 16.46 24.99 -11.05
CA PRO A 576 17.77 25.10 -11.68
C PRO A 576 18.00 23.94 -12.66
N ASP A 577 18.85 24.16 -13.66
CA ASP A 577 19.31 23.13 -14.59
C ASP A 577 20.80 22.87 -14.39
N SER A 578 21.13 22.08 -13.36
CA SER A 578 22.46 21.49 -13.17
C SER A 578 22.55 20.09 -13.75
N ARG A 579 21.48 19.60 -14.40
CA ARG A 579 21.30 18.23 -14.90
C ARG A 579 21.47 17.14 -13.85
N THR A 580 21.25 17.46 -12.57
CA THR A 580 21.41 16.51 -11.45
C THR A 580 20.07 16.10 -10.84
N VAL A 581 20.05 14.90 -10.24
CA VAL A 581 19.02 14.48 -9.30
C VAL A 581 19.73 14.25 -7.97
N GLU A 582 19.35 15.02 -6.97
CA GLU A 582 20.04 15.06 -5.68
C GLU A 582 19.12 14.60 -4.57
N VAL A 583 19.65 13.82 -3.64
CA VAL A 583 18.89 13.43 -2.45
C VAL A 583 18.72 14.65 -1.55
N ASN A 584 17.47 14.96 -1.23
CA ASN A 584 17.11 15.95 -0.22
C ASN A 584 17.30 15.34 1.19
N GLN A 585 18.48 15.53 1.74
CA GLN A 585 18.88 14.96 3.05
C GLN A 585 17.96 15.38 4.20
N GLU A 586 17.32 16.55 4.11
CA GLU A 586 16.44 17.02 5.18
C GLU A 586 15.08 16.31 5.24
N ALA A 587 14.66 15.71 4.12
CA ALA A 587 13.37 15.04 3.98
C ALA A 587 13.53 13.57 3.58
N SER A 588 14.71 13.00 3.84
CA SER A 588 15.05 11.60 3.61
C SER A 588 15.56 10.95 4.91
N ALA A 589 15.36 9.65 5.06
CA ALA A 589 15.88 8.89 6.20
C ALA A 589 17.43 8.91 6.23
N SER A 590 18.02 9.09 7.41
CA SER A 590 19.48 9.23 7.58
C SER A 590 20.26 7.91 7.64
N GLU A 591 19.59 6.76 7.81
CA GLU A 591 20.23 5.50 8.21
C GLU A 591 20.49 4.48 7.10
N GLN A 592 19.97 4.68 5.89
CA GLN A 592 20.41 3.93 4.71
C GLN A 592 20.83 4.92 3.64
N PRO A 593 22.03 4.82 3.04
CA PRO A 593 22.40 5.71 1.96
C PRO A 593 21.36 5.57 0.86
N PRO A 594 20.56 6.61 0.57
CA PRO A 594 19.65 6.57 -0.56
C PRO A 594 20.51 6.32 -1.79
N LYS A 595 20.22 5.23 -2.51
CA LYS A 595 20.99 4.89 -3.69
C LYS A 595 20.68 5.96 -4.73
N SER A 596 21.67 6.78 -5.08
CA SER A 596 21.57 7.68 -6.23
C SER A 596 21.19 6.84 -7.45
N LYS A 597 19.97 7.00 -7.96
CA LYS A 597 19.50 6.32 -9.18
C LYS A 597 19.91 7.21 -10.37
N LEU A 598 20.79 6.68 -11.23
CA LEU A 598 21.09 7.21 -12.57
C LEU A 598 20.13 6.60 -13.59
#